data_AF-A0A5J5MLL2-F1
#
_entry.id   AF-A0A5J5MLL2-F1
#
_cell.length_a   1.000
_cell.length_b   1.000
_cell.length_c   1.000
_cell.angle_alpha   90.00
_cell.angle_beta   90.00
_cell.angle_gamma   90.00
#
_symmetry.space_group_name_H-M   'P 1'
#
loop_
_entity.id
_entity.type
_entity.pdbx_description
1 polymer ?
#
loop_
_entity_poly.entity_id
_entity_poly.type
_entity_poly.pdbx_seq_one_letter_code
_entity_poly.pdbx_strand_id
1 'polypeptide(L)' 'MAKTKLEDLKVELSQLRVAEVTGGMASKLSKIRVVHKAIAIINQTQKQKFYKGKKYKPLDLWPRRTCPMGR' A
#
# COMPACT_ATOMS: atom_id res chain seq x y z
N MET A 1 17.31 17.29 -0.65
CA MET A 1 16.08 16.65 -1.18
C MET A 1 15.69 15.53 -0.23
N ALA A 2 14.63 15.72 0.56
CA ALA A 2 14.21 14.71 1.52
C ALA A 2 13.50 13.57 0.79
N LYS A 3 14.07 12.36 0.83
CA LYS A 3 13.37 11.17 0.36
C LYS A 3 12.17 10.94 1.28
N THR A 4 10.98 10.79 0.70
CA THR A 4 9.81 10.41 1.47
C THR A 4 9.89 8.92 1.76
N LYS A 5 9.44 8.49 2.95
CA LYS A 5 9.49 7.09 3.41
C LYS A 5 8.91 6.09 2.39
N LEU A 6 8.01 6.54 1.51
CA LEU A 6 7.42 5.73 0.45
C LEU A 6 8.42 5.40 -0.67
N GLU A 7 9.25 6.36 -1.07
CA GLU A 7 10.22 6.16 -2.15
C GLU A 7 11.34 5.20 -1.74
N ASP A 8 11.76 5.25 -0.48
CA ASP A 8 12.75 4.29 0.05
C ASP A 8 12.21 2.85 0.02
N LEU A 9 10.95 2.63 0.43
CA LEU A 9 10.32 1.31 0.39
C LEU A 9 10.13 0.77 -1.04
N LYS A 10 9.88 1.63 -2.02
CA LYS A 10 9.76 1.24 -3.45
C LYS A 10 11.11 0.81 -4.04
N VAL A 11 12.18 1.51 -3.67
CA VAL A 11 13.54 1.16 -4.08
C VAL A 11 13.94 -0.19 -3.48
N GLU A 12 13.69 -0.39 -2.19
CA GLU A 12 13.97 -1.67 -1.51
C GLU A 12 13.18 -2.83 -2.14
N LEU A 13 11.90 -2.64 -2.44
CA LEU A 13 11.06 -3.63 -3.11
C LEU A 13 11.62 -4.04 -4.47
N SER A 14 12.05 -3.06 -5.28
CA SER A 14 12.63 -3.32 -6.61
C SER A 14 13.88 -4.19 -6.51
N GLN A 15 14.74 -3.92 -5.52
CA GLN A 15 15.93 -4.72 -5.26
C GLN A 15 15.58 -6.15 -4.81
N LEU A 16 14.57 -6.31 -3.96
CA LEU A 16 14.13 -7.64 -3.49
C LEU A 16 13.51 -8.49 -4.60
N ARG A 17 12.80 -7.88 -5.57
CA ARG A 17 12.26 -8.61 -6.74
C ARG A 17 13.34 -9.13 -7.67
N VAL A 18 14.41 -8.37 -7.89
CA VAL A 18 15.57 -8.86 -8.66
C VAL A 18 16.21 -10.06 -7.93
N ALA A 19 16.32 -9.99 -6.60
CA ALA A 19 16.82 -11.09 -5.78
C ALA A 19 15.92 -12.34 -5.82
N GLU A 20 14.60 -12.18 -5.96
CA GLU A 20 13.67 -13.30 -6.12
C GLU A 20 13.90 -14.06 -7.43
N VAL A 21 14.03 -13.34 -8.55
CA VAL A 21 14.27 -13.94 -9.88
C VAL A 21 15.61 -14.66 -9.94
N THR A 22 16.62 -14.18 -9.22
CA THR A 22 17.97 -14.77 -9.18
C THR A 22 18.12 -15.92 -8.17
N GLY A 23 17.03 -16.36 -7.52
CA GLY A 23 17.08 -17.46 -6.55
C GLY A 23 17.76 -17.08 -5.23
N GLY A 24 17.54 -15.85 -4.75
CA GLY A 24 18.16 -15.31 -3.55
C GLY A 24 17.73 -15.99 -2.24
N MET A 25 18.47 -15.68 -1.17
CA MET A 25 18.27 -16.23 0.18
C MET A 25 16.84 -16.02 0.72
N ALA A 26 16.28 -17.05 1.36
CA ALA A 26 14.92 -17.07 1.91
C ALA A 26 14.58 -15.88 2.83
N SER A 27 15.54 -15.41 3.64
CA SER A 27 15.34 -14.26 4.53
C SER A 27 15.09 -12.94 3.79
N LYS A 28 15.61 -12.78 2.56
CA LYS A 28 15.31 -11.63 1.69
C LYS A 28 13.91 -11.77 1.08
N LEU A 29 13.51 -12.99 0.71
CA LEU A 29 12.18 -13.27 0.15
C LEU A 29 11.05 -13.03 1.17
N SER A 30 11.26 -13.39 2.44
CA SER A 30 10.28 -13.13 3.50
C SER A 30 10.00 -11.64 3.69
N LYS A 31 11.00 -10.77 3.45
CA LYS A 31 10.85 -9.31 3.57
C LYS A 31 9.92 -8.70 2.51
N ILE A 32 9.79 -9.33 1.33
CA ILE A 32 8.94 -8.84 0.23
C ILE A 32 7.49 -8.63 0.70
N ARG A 33 6.94 -9.61 1.43
CA ARG A 33 5.56 -9.54 1.94
C ARG A 33 5.37 -8.39 2.94
N VAL A 34 6.38 -8.14 3.79
CA VAL A 34 6.34 -7.08 4.81
C VAL A 34 6.39 -5.71 4.15
N VAL A 35 7.30 -5.51 3.19
CA VAL A 35 7.47 -4.25 2.45
C VAL A 35 6.21 -3.94 1.61
N HIS A 36 5.64 -4.93 0.91
CA HIS A 36 4.37 -4.77 0.18
C HIS A 36 3.23 -4.29 1.09
N LYS A 37 3.07 -4.90 2.28
CA LYS A 37 2.05 -4.49 3.24
C LYS A 37 2.29 -3.07 3.75
N ALA A 38 3.52 -2.70 4.04
CA ALA A 38 3.86 -1.34 4.49
C ALA A 38 3.47 -0.27 3.46
N ILE A 39 3.81 -0.47 2.18
CA ILE A 39 3.43 0.44 1.08
C ILE A 39 1.90 0.56 0.96
N ALA A 40 1.19 -0.57 1.03
CA ALA A 40 -0.27 -0.58 0.94
C ALA A 40 -0.92 0.24 2.08
N ILE A 41 -0.41 0.14 3.32
CA ILE A 41 -0.89 0.92 4.46
C ILE A 41 -0.64 2.42 4.26
N ILE A 42 0.53 2.81 3.74
CA ILE A 42 0.85 4.22 3.46
C ILE A 42 -0.12 4.77 2.41
N ASN A 43 -0.34 4.04 1.32
CA ASN A 43 -1.27 4.47 0.27
C ASN A 43 -2.71 4.58 0.80
N GLN A 44 -3.15 3.62 1.61
CA GLN A 44 -4.48 3.63 2.20
C GLN A 44 -4.66 4.80 3.16
N THR A 45 -3.70 5.05 4.04
CA THR A 45 -3.75 6.18 4.99
C THR A 45 -3.70 7.53 4.28
N GLN A 46 -2.94 7.65 3.18
CA GLN A 46 -2.92 8.86 2.35
C GLN A 46 -4.27 9.10 1.66
N LYS A 47 -4.87 8.06 1.08
CA LYS A 47 -6.21 8.11 0.47
C LYS A 47 -7.28 8.50 1.52
N GLN A 48 -7.25 7.89 2.70
CA GLN A 48 -8.18 8.21 3.80
C GLN A 48 -8.06 9.68 4.24
N LYS A 49 -6.84 10.19 4.42
CA LYS A 49 -6.61 11.60 4.80
C LYS A 49 -7.11 12.56 3.74
N PHE A 50 -6.86 12.26 2.46
CA PHE A 50 -7.25 13.15 1.35
C PHE A 50 -8.77 13.27 1.15
N TYR A 51 -9.52 12.20 1.39
CA TYR A 51 -10.98 12.17 1.25
C TYR A 51 -11.73 12.41 2.57
N LYS A 52 -11.05 12.75 3.67
CA LYS A 52 -11.68 13.11 4.93
C LYS A 52 -12.47 14.41 4.76
N GLY A 53 -13.73 14.44 5.21
CA GLY A 53 -14.60 15.63 5.14
C GLY A 53 -15.19 15.98 3.77
N LYS A 54 -14.74 15.35 2.67
CA LYS A 54 -15.31 15.59 1.33
C LYS A 54 -16.66 14.89 1.17
N LYS A 55 -17.61 15.56 0.50
CA LYS A 55 -18.94 15.01 0.15
C LYS A 55 -18.82 13.80 -0.79
N TYR A 56 -17.98 13.91 -1.81
CA TYR A 56 -17.74 12.85 -2.80
C TYR A 56 -16.50 12.05 -2.40
N LYS A 57 -16.73 10.81 -1.94
CA LYS A 57 -15.68 9.84 -1.63
C LYS A 57 -15.81 8.66 -2.59
N PRO A 58 -14.70 7.98 -2.93
CA PRO A 58 -14.75 6.74 -3.69
C PRO A 58 -15.49 5.65 -2.89
N LEU A 59 -16.13 4.73 -3.60
CA LEU A 59 -16.93 3.64 -3.03
C LEU A 59 -16.16 2.81 -2.00
N ASP A 60 -14.85 2.60 -2.19
CA ASP A 60 -13.99 1.85 -1.25
C ASP A 60 -13.91 2.49 0.15
N LEU A 61 -14.10 3.80 0.25
CA LEU A 61 -14.02 4.55 1.52
C LEU A 61 -15.39 4.78 2.14
N TRP A 62 -16.47 4.30 1.52
CA TRP A 62 -17.80 4.39 2.10
C TRP A 62 -17.98 3.37 3.22
N PRO A 63 -18.67 3.74 4.33
CA PRO A 63 -19.03 2.79 5.36
C PRO A 63 -19.89 1.68 4.77
N ARG A 64 -19.45 0.43 4.88
CA ARG A 64 -20.18 -0.72 4.37
C ARG A 64 -21.37 -1.03 5.29
N ARG A 65 -22.58 -0.71 4.83
CA ARG A 65 -23.85 -1.15 5.46
C ARG A 65 -24.30 -2.47 4.82
N THR A 66 -25.13 -3.26 5.49
CA THR A 66 -25.62 -4.60 5.08
C THR A 66 -26.59 -4.55 3.89
N CYS A 67 -26.14 -3.99 2.76
CA CYS A 67 -26.91 -3.51 1.60
C CYS A 67 -27.56 -2.13 1.79
N PRO A 68 -26.92 -1.07 1.30
CA PRO A 68 -27.57 0.09 0.72
C PRO A 68 -27.53 -0.04 -0.81
N MET A 69 -27.98 -1.17 -1.36
CA MET A 69 -28.35 -1.18 -2.78
C MET A 69 -29.60 -0.31 -2.86
N GLY A 70 -29.48 0.82 -3.57
CA GLY A 70 -30.58 1.76 -3.73
C GLY A 70 -31.88 1.05 -4.10
N ARG A 71 -32.83 1.08 -3.18
CA ARG A 71 -34.18 1.52 -3.50
C ARG A 71 -34.27 2.99 -3.14
#